data_AF-A0A8C9T0X9-F1
#
_entry.id   AF-A0A8C9T0X9-F1
#
_cell.length_a   1.000
_cell.length_b   1.000
_cell.length_c   1.000
_cell.angle_alpha   90.00
_cell.angle_beta   90.00
_cell.angle_gamma   90.00
#
_symmetry.space_group_name_H-M   'P 1'
#
loop_
_entity.id
_entity.type
_entity.pdbx_description
1 polymer ?
#
loop_
_entity_poly.entity_id
_entity_poly.type
_entity_poly.pdbx_seq_one_letter_code
_entity_poly.pdbx_strand_id
1 'polypeptide(L)'
;RGARWLTTNAPRLGPFITTPEMYDGSPEQCSGFLMQCELVFPCFPHLYSTEESKITYLVALLTGRAHVWAMVGWSRHQKTTYAFFLNKFKAVFSYLEEDPEPLQLW
;
A
#
# COMPACT_ATOMS: atom_id res chain seq x y z
N ARG A 1 -11.46 -29.49 -0.86
CA ARG A 1 -11.41 -28.95 -2.24
C ARG A 1 -10.60 -27.66 -2.16
N GLY A 2 -9.33 -27.71 -2.56
CA GLY A 2 -8.37 -26.64 -2.32
C GLY A 2 -8.63 -25.41 -3.19
N ALA A 3 -8.71 -24.25 -2.56
CA ALA A 3 -8.67 -22.97 -3.25
C ALA A 3 -7.24 -22.78 -3.80
N ARG A 4 -7.11 -22.91 -5.11
CA ARG A 4 -5.90 -22.57 -5.86
C ARG A 4 -5.87 -21.05 -5.95
N TRP A 5 -5.08 -20.41 -5.10
CA TRP A 5 -4.73 -19.00 -5.28
C TRP A 5 -4.13 -18.85 -6.67
N LEU A 6 -4.83 -18.14 -7.55
CA LEU A 6 -4.30 -17.79 -8.86
C LEU A 6 -3.10 -16.89 -8.59
N THR A 7 -1.91 -17.36 -8.92
CA THR A 7 -0.69 -16.58 -8.93
C THR A 7 -0.93 -15.37 -9.81
N THR A 8 -1.13 -14.21 -9.19
CA THR A 8 -1.23 -12.94 -9.89
C THR A 8 0.11 -12.72 -10.58
N ASN A 9 0.15 -12.91 -11.89
CA ASN A 9 1.26 -12.43 -12.72
C ASN A 9 1.19 -10.90 -12.68
N ALA A 10 1.73 -10.34 -11.60
CA ALA A 10 1.79 -8.92 -11.43
C ALA A 10 2.86 -8.37 -12.41
N PRO A 11 2.53 -7.33 -13.20
CA PRO A 11 3.42 -6.85 -14.25
C PRO A 11 4.73 -6.36 -13.63
N ARG A 12 5.83 -7.07 -13.90
CA ARG A 12 7.17 -6.70 -13.43
C ARG A 12 7.51 -5.30 -13.93
N LEU A 13 7.64 -4.35 -13.02
CA LEU A 13 8.02 -2.98 -13.35
C LEU A 13 9.50 -2.87 -13.82
N GLY A 14 10.27 -3.95 -13.69
CA GLY A 14 11.63 -4.09 -14.21
C GLY A 14 12.29 -5.37 -13.69
N PRO A 15 13.57 -5.63 -14.00
CA PRO A 15 14.26 -6.87 -13.60
C PRO A 15 14.40 -7.07 -12.08
N PHE A 16 14.25 -6.02 -11.26
CA PHE A 16 14.46 -6.08 -9.81
C PHE A 16 13.31 -5.53 -8.95
N ILE A 17 12.26 -5.00 -9.55
CA ILE A 17 11.15 -4.38 -8.81
C ILE A 17 9.93 -5.28 -8.96
N THR A 18 9.68 -6.06 -7.92
CA THR A 18 8.41 -6.75 -7.75
C THR A 18 7.35 -5.69 -7.48
N THR A 19 6.30 -5.69 -8.28
CA THR A 19 5.05 -4.99 -7.93
C THR A 19 4.61 -5.44 -6.54
N PRO A 20 4.21 -4.50 -5.66
CA PRO A 20 3.68 -4.83 -4.35
C PRO A 20 2.48 -5.78 -4.48
N GLU A 21 2.29 -6.61 -3.46
CA GLU A 21 1.11 -7.48 -3.41
C GLU A 21 -0.16 -6.65 -3.20
N MET A 22 -1.28 -7.18 -3.69
CA MET A 22 -2.59 -6.56 -3.48
C MET A 22 -2.92 -6.58 -1.99
N TYR A 23 -3.39 -5.47 -1.44
CA TYR A 23 -3.64 -5.31 -0.01
C TYR A 23 -5.14 -5.32 0.31
N ASP A 24 -5.59 -6.26 1.12
CA ASP A 24 -7.02 -6.40 1.43
C ASP A 24 -7.47 -5.57 2.64
N GLY A 25 -6.55 -5.05 3.45
CA GLY A 25 -6.83 -4.40 4.73
C GLY A 25 -6.37 -5.17 5.96
N SER A 26 -5.64 -6.28 5.80
CA SER A 26 -5.06 -7.06 6.90
C SER A 26 -3.96 -6.27 7.63
N PRO A 27 -4.08 -6.01 8.94
CA PRO A 27 -3.11 -5.13 9.60
C PRO A 27 -1.70 -5.74 9.71
N GLU A 28 -1.58 -7.07 9.71
CA GLU A 28 -0.30 -7.80 9.69
C GLU A 28 0.52 -7.52 8.43
N GLN A 29 -0.16 -7.20 7.32
CA GLN A 29 0.46 -6.95 6.02
C GLN A 29 0.69 -5.45 5.75
N CYS A 30 0.15 -4.56 6.61
CA CYS A 30 0.14 -3.13 6.35
C CYS A 30 1.56 -2.53 6.22
N SER A 31 2.46 -2.89 7.13
CA SER A 31 3.84 -2.38 7.14
C SER A 31 4.61 -2.84 5.90
N GLY A 32 4.56 -4.14 5.58
CA GLY A 32 5.20 -4.72 4.40
C GLY A 32 4.66 -4.14 3.09
N PHE A 33 3.35 -3.98 2.98
CA PHE A 33 2.69 -3.37 1.83
C PHE A 33 3.14 -1.92 1.59
N LEU A 34 3.15 -1.09 2.63
CA LEU A 34 3.58 0.31 2.52
C LEU A 34 5.06 0.43 2.13
N MET A 35 5.93 -0.39 2.74
CA MET A 35 7.35 -0.45 2.39
C MET A 35 7.54 -0.80 0.91
N GLN A 36 6.85 -1.82 0.41
CA GLN A 36 6.93 -2.20 -1.01
C GLN A 36 6.49 -1.06 -1.93
N CYS A 37 5.43 -0.31 -1.57
CA CYS A 37 4.98 0.85 -2.34
C CYS A 37 6.04 1.97 -2.38
N GLU A 38 6.65 2.28 -1.23
CA GLU A 38 7.66 3.34 -1.14
C GLU A 38 8.93 3.02 -1.93
N LEU A 39 9.31 1.74 -2.05
CA LEU A 39 10.45 1.32 -2.89
C LEU A 39 10.22 1.56 -4.38
N VAL A 40 8.97 1.63 -4.84
CA VAL A 40 8.65 1.80 -6.27
C VAL A 40 8.83 3.25 -6.72
N PHE A 41 8.56 4.24 -5.86
CA PHE A 41 8.59 5.65 -6.29
C PHE A 41 9.97 6.14 -6.75
N PRO A 42 11.08 5.85 -6.05
CA PRO A 42 12.41 6.23 -6.51
C PRO A 42 12.81 5.57 -7.83
N CYS A 43 12.23 4.42 -8.15
CA CYS A 43 12.54 3.69 -9.38
C CYS A 43 11.82 4.26 -10.61
N PHE A 44 10.65 4.88 -10.42
CA PHE A 44 9.88 5.53 -11.49
C PHE A 44 9.52 6.97 -11.12
N PRO A 45 10.51 7.85 -10.92
CA PRO A 45 10.27 9.19 -10.40
C PRO A 45 9.43 10.06 -11.35
N HIS A 46 9.44 9.74 -12.65
CA HIS A 46 8.63 10.42 -13.66
C HIS A 46 7.13 10.06 -13.53
N LEU A 47 6.80 8.79 -13.26
CA LEU A 47 5.43 8.33 -13.06
C LEU A 47 4.85 8.78 -11.72
N TYR A 48 5.69 8.82 -10.69
CA TYR A 48 5.28 9.12 -9.32
C TYR A 48 5.75 10.50 -8.84
N SER A 49 5.74 11.47 -9.75
CA SER A 49 6.21 12.84 -9.51
C SER A 49 5.22 13.71 -8.74
N THR A 50 3.95 13.30 -8.67
CA THR A 50 2.88 14.04 -7.98
C THR A 50 2.32 13.26 -6.80
N GLU A 51 1.82 13.97 -5.80
CA GLU A 51 1.14 13.35 -4.66
C GLU A 51 -0.06 12.50 -5.11
N GLU A 52 -0.81 12.98 -6.10
CA GLU A 52 -1.95 12.26 -6.70
C GLU A 52 -1.52 10.94 -7.36
N SER A 53 -0.40 10.93 -8.10
CA SER A 53 0.10 9.71 -8.75
C SER A 53 0.52 8.63 -7.72
N LYS A 54 1.16 9.03 -6.61
CA LYS A 54 1.54 8.11 -5.52
C LYS A 54 0.32 7.56 -4.80
N ILE A 55 -0.67 8.40 -4.51
CA ILE A 55 -1.92 7.97 -3.87
C ILE A 55 -2.69 7.02 -4.79
N THR A 56 -2.82 7.38 -6.07
CA THR A 56 -3.51 6.55 -7.07
C THR A 56 -2.85 5.18 -7.19
N TYR A 57 -1.52 5.12 -7.16
CA TYR A 57 -0.78 3.86 -7.17
C TYR A 57 -1.17 2.96 -5.98
N LEU A 58 -1.17 3.51 -4.77
CA LEU A 58 -1.57 2.78 -3.57
C LEU A 58 -3.02 2.30 -3.64
N VAL A 59 -3.95 3.17 -4.05
CA VAL A 59 -5.37 2.84 -4.18
C VAL A 59 -5.59 1.72 -5.19
N ALA A 60 -4.85 1.71 -6.30
CA ALA A 60 -4.94 0.67 -7.33
C ALA A 60 -4.52 -0.73 -6.85
N LEU A 61 -3.73 -0.80 -5.77
CA LEU A 61 -3.30 -2.06 -5.15
C LEU A 61 -4.24 -2.51 -4.02
N LEU A 62 -5.25 -1.72 -3.66
CA LEU A 62 -6.19 -2.09 -2.61
C LEU A 62 -7.25 -3.06 -3.13
N THR A 63 -7.62 -4.01 -2.28
CA THR A 63 -8.72 -4.95 -2.50
C THR A 63 -9.59 -5.04 -1.25
N GLY A 64 -10.67 -5.83 -1.31
CA GLY A 64 -11.50 -6.15 -0.15
C GLY A 64 -11.97 -4.91 0.62
N ARG A 65 -11.77 -4.92 1.95
CA ARG A 65 -12.20 -3.83 2.84
C ARG A 65 -11.37 -2.55 2.66
N ALA A 66 -10.09 -2.67 2.29
CA ALA A 66 -9.23 -1.51 2.03
C ALA A 66 -9.72 -0.71 0.81
N HIS A 67 -10.12 -1.40 -0.25
CA HIS A 67 -10.69 -0.76 -1.44
C HIS A 67 -12.02 -0.05 -1.12
N VAL A 68 -12.90 -0.69 -0.35
CA VAL A 68 -14.17 -0.07 0.08
C VAL A 68 -13.91 1.20 0.91
N TRP A 69 -12.98 1.14 1.85
CA TRP A 69 -12.56 2.31 2.64
C TRP A 69 -12.07 3.45 1.73
N ALA A 70 -11.21 3.13 0.77
CA ALA A 70 -10.69 4.12 -0.16
C ALA A 70 -11.82 4.74 -0.99
N MET A 71 -12.74 3.98 -1.57
CA MET A 71 -13.85 4.56 -2.36
C MET A 71 -14.74 5.50 -1.54
N VAL A 72 -15.05 5.14 -0.29
CA VAL A 72 -15.91 5.95 0.58
C VAL A 72 -15.19 7.20 1.09
N GLY A 73 -13.91 7.07 1.50
CA GLY A 73 -13.14 8.17 2.06
C GLY A 73 -12.52 9.10 1.01
N TRP A 74 -12.06 8.55 -0.12
CA TRP A 74 -11.24 9.26 -1.11
C TRP A 74 -12.05 10.05 -2.13
N SER A 75 -13.28 9.64 -2.45
CA SER A 75 -14.16 10.37 -3.39
C SER A 75 -14.38 11.85 -3.02
N ARG A 76 -14.05 12.25 -1.78
CA ARG A 76 -14.16 13.60 -1.25
C ARG A 76 -12.86 14.43 -1.25
N HIS A 77 -11.69 13.85 -1.54
CA HIS A 77 -10.39 14.50 -1.28
C HIS A 77 -9.55 14.69 -2.55
N GLN A 78 -9.96 15.59 -3.45
CA GLN A 78 -9.22 15.85 -4.69
C GLN A 78 -7.88 16.59 -4.52
N LYS A 79 -7.54 17.07 -3.30
CA LYS A 79 -6.28 17.76 -3.01
C LYS A 79 -5.76 17.40 -1.63
N THR A 80 -5.13 16.23 -1.49
CA THR A 80 -4.37 15.87 -0.29
C THR A 80 -2.92 15.58 -0.63
N THR A 81 -2.06 15.62 0.39
CA THR A 81 -0.68 15.14 0.30
C THR A 81 -0.62 13.63 0.59
N TYR A 82 0.38 12.98 0.01
CA TYR A 82 0.68 11.57 0.23
C TYR A 82 0.86 11.26 1.72
N ALA A 83 1.54 12.14 2.47
CA ALA A 83 1.74 11.99 3.91
C ALA A 83 0.41 12.01 4.70
N PHE A 84 -0.52 12.90 4.35
CA PHE A 84 -1.83 12.93 5.01
C PHE A 84 -2.64 11.68 4.69
N PHE A 85 -2.60 11.22 3.44
CA PHE A 85 -3.24 9.97 3.03
C PHE A 85 -2.68 8.78 3.84
N LEU A 86 -1.35 8.65 3.93
CA LEU A 86 -0.70 7.60 4.70
C LEU A 86 -1.06 7.63 6.18
N ASN A 87 -1.16 8.81 6.80
CA ASN A 87 -1.58 8.91 8.20
C ASN A 87 -3.01 8.39 8.39
N LYS A 88 -3.94 8.72 7.50
CA LYS A 88 -5.30 8.18 7.54
C LYS A 88 -5.35 6.68 7.27
N PHE A 89 -4.54 6.21 6.33
CA PHE A 89 -4.42 4.80 6.00
C PHE A 89 -3.90 3.99 7.21
N LYS A 90 -2.78 4.40 7.79
CA LYS A 90 -2.17 3.77 8.97
C LYS A 90 -3.11 3.80 10.18
N ALA A 91 -3.86 4.88 10.39
CA ALA A 91 -4.82 4.96 11.49
C ALA A 91 -5.97 3.92 11.40
N VAL A 92 -6.26 3.39 10.21
CA VAL A 92 -7.33 2.40 9.98
C VAL A 92 -6.78 0.98 9.87
N PHE A 93 -5.59 0.84 9.27
CA PHE A 93 -5.05 -0.44 8.83
C PHE A 93 -3.75 -0.86 9.49
N SER A 94 -3.03 0.03 10.17
CA SER A 94 -1.88 -0.39 10.98
C SER A 94 -2.38 -0.85 12.33
N TYR A 95 -1.83 -1.94 12.86
CA TYR A 95 -1.88 -2.13 14.30
C TYR A 95 -1.25 -0.89 14.95
N LEU A 96 -1.96 -0.28 15.89
CA LEU A 96 -1.30 0.45 16.96
C LEU A 96 -0.59 -0.62 17.78
N GLU A 97 0.59 -1.09 17.35
CA GLU A 97 1.38 -1.94 18.23
C GLU A 97 1.76 -1.08 19.43
N GLU A 98 1.18 -1.42 20.59
CA GLU A 98 1.81 -1.13 21.88
C GLU A 98 3.23 -1.68 21.80
N ASP A 99 4.17 -0.76 21.68
CA ASP A 99 5.63 -0.91 21.74
C ASP A 99 6.10 -2.38 21.79
N PRO A 100 6.29 -3.04 20.63
CA PRO A 100 6.91 -4.34 20.64
C PRO A 100 8.36 -4.12 21.07
N GLU A 101 8.69 -4.63 22.26
CA GLU A 101 10.03 -4.64 22.84
C GLU A 101 11.05 -4.87 21.72
N PRO A 102 12.08 -4.01 21.58
CA PRO A 102 12.93 -4.02 20.41
C PRO A 102 13.65 -5.37 20.34
N LEU A 103 13.12 -6.28 19.54
CA LEU A 103 13.84 -7.47 19.13
C LEU A 103 15.03 -6.97 18.33
N GLN A 104 16.19 -6.98 19.01
CA GLN A 104 17.52 -6.69 18.48
C GLN A 104 17.82 -7.58 17.27
N LEU A 105 17.35 -7.22 16.08
CA LEU A 105 17.73 -7.91 14.85
C LEU A 105 17.66 -6.97 13.66
N TRP A 106 18.48 -5.91 13.66
CA TRP A 106 19.61 -5.69 12.73
C TRP A 106 20.42 -4.46 13.16
#